data_AF-A0A820FEU4-F1
#
_entry.id   AF-A0A820FEU4-F1
#
_cell.length_a   1.000
_cell.length_b   1.000
_cell.length_c   1.000
_cell.angle_alpha   90.00
_cell.angle_beta   90.00
_cell.angle_gamma   90.00
#
_symmetry.space_group_name_H-M   'P 1'
#
loop_
_entity.id
_entity.type
_entity.pdbx_description
1 polymer ?
#
loop_
_entity_poly.entity_id
_entity_poly.type
_entity_poly.pdbx_seq_one_letter_code
_entity_poly.pdbx_strand_id
1 'polypeptide(L)' 'WARQTGYKYIFLDVHVENFKAIGLYEKVGFLKSSFLPNYYIRTPKRPPHAIRMIVSLQQ' A
#
# COMPACT_ATOMS: atom_id res chain seq x y z
N TRP A 1 17.27 2.62 -6.18
CA TRP A 1 16.85 1.91 -7.40
C TRP A 1 15.67 2.56 -8.10
N ALA A 2 14.41 2.49 -7.63
CA ALA A 2 13.25 2.98 -8.40
C ALA A 2 13.35 4.45 -8.85
N ARG A 3 13.92 5.33 -7.99
CA ARG A 3 14.26 6.73 -8.36
C ARG A 3 15.25 6.82 -9.52
N GLN A 4 16.30 5.99 -9.51
CA GLN A 4 17.34 5.96 -10.55
C GLN A 4 16.79 5.46 -11.89
N THR A 5 15.78 4.59 -11.87
CA THR A 5 15.10 4.08 -13.06
C THR A 5 14.06 5.06 -13.62
N GLY A 6 13.80 6.19 -12.95
CA GLY A 6 12.85 7.20 -13.42
C GLY A 6 11.38 6.91 -13.11
N TYR A 7 11.08 5.98 -12.20
CA TYR A 7 9.71 5.80 -11.71
C TYR A 7 9.27 7.02 -10.91
N LYS A 8 8.03 7.47 -11.13
CA LYS A 8 7.45 8.63 -10.45
C LYS A 8 6.72 8.27 -9.15
N TYR A 9 6.20 7.04 -9.07
CA TYR A 9 5.38 6.58 -7.95
C TYR A 9 5.67 5.13 -7.63
N ILE A 10 5.49 4.76 -6.36
CA ILE A 10 5.41 3.37 -5.93
C ILE A 10 4.03 3.15 -5.31
N PHE A 11 3.39 2.04 -5.68
CA PHE A 11 2.12 1.59 -5.12
C PHE A 11 2.31 0.25 -4.42
N LEU A 12 1.57 0.05 -3.33
CA LEU A 12 1.41 -1.24 -2.67
C LEU A 12 -0.03 -1.41 -2.18
N ASP A 13 -0.48 -2.65 -2.11
CA ASP A 13 -1.79 -3.01 -1.54
C ASP A 13 -1.53 -3.82 -0.25
N VAL A 14 -2.06 -3.33 0.87
CA VAL A 14 -1.85 -3.94 2.19
C VAL A 14 -3.19 -4.32 2.82
N HIS A 15 -3.27 -5.48 3.48
CA HIS A 15 -4.47 -5.89 4.21
C HIS A 15 -4.92 -4.82 5.21
N VAL A 16 -6.23 -4.53 5.24
CA VAL A 16 -6.78 -3.39 6.00
C VAL A 16 -6.45 -3.44 7.50
N GLU A 17 -6.32 -4.65 8.06
CA GLU A 17 -5.97 -4.86 9.48
C GLU A 17 -4.47 -5.08 9.74
N ASN A 18 -3.61 -4.97 8.72
CA ASN A 18 -2.16 -5.07 8.94
C ASN A 18 -1.59 -3.73 9.40
N PHE A 19 -2.02 -3.28 10.59
CA PHE A 19 -1.69 -1.98 11.16
C PHE A 19 -0.18 -1.77 11.32
N LYS A 20 0.57 -2.85 11.61
CA LYS A 20 2.04 -2.80 11.70
C LYS A 20 2.68 -2.38 10.38
N ALA A 21 2.27 -3.00 9.27
CA ALA A 21 2.79 -2.68 7.95
C ALA A 21 2.31 -1.30 7.48
N ILE A 22 1.02 -0.97 7.70
CA ILE A 22 0.46 0.35 7.39
C ILE A 22 1.27 1.45 8.09
N GLY A 23 1.49 1.33 9.40
CA GLY A 23 2.26 2.32 10.16
C GLY A 23 3.74 2.39 9.74
N LEU A 24 4.34 1.27 9.33
CA LEU A 24 5.69 1.29 8.74
C LEU A 24 5.71 2.08 7.43
N TYR A 25 4.75 1.84 6.53
CA TYR A 25 4.68 2.49 5.23
C TYR A 25 4.38 3.99 5.35
N GLU A 26 3.50 4.39 6.27
CA GLU A 26 3.24 5.80 6.57
C GLU A 26 4.52 6.53 7.03
N LYS A 27 5.33 5.90 7.88
CA LYS A 27 6.62 6.48 8.34
C LYS A 27 7.63 6.70 7.23
N VAL A 28 7.59 5.91 6.16
CA VAL A 28 8.48 6.06 4.99
C VAL A 28 7.86 6.89 3.87
N GLY A 29 6.72 7.53 4.12
CA GLY A 29 6.12 8.53 3.24
C GLY A 29 5.00 8.01 2.33
N PHE A 30 4.55 6.76 2.48
CA PHE A 30 3.37 6.29 1.75
C PHE A 30 2.10 6.87 2.37
N LEU A 31 1.17 7.27 1.49
CA LEU A 31 -0.14 7.77 1.85
C LEU A 31 -1.21 6.75 1.45
N LYS A 32 -2.26 6.61 2.26
CA LYS A 32 -3.44 5.80 1.90
C LYS A 32 -4.15 6.47 0.74
N SER A 33 -4.25 5.78 -0.39
CA SER A 33 -4.82 6.30 -1.64
C SER A 33 -6.23 5.80 -1.90
N SER A 34 -6.51 4.53 -1.62
CA SER A 34 -7.82 3.92 -1.92
C SER A 34 -8.11 2.72 -1.03
N PHE A 35 -9.39 2.45 -0.81
CA PHE A 35 -9.87 1.22 -0.20
C PHE A 35 -10.26 0.20 -1.29
N LEU A 36 -9.84 -1.04 -1.12
CA LEU A 36 -10.05 -2.14 -2.08
C LEU A 36 -10.92 -3.22 -1.43
N PRO A 37 -12.25 -3.20 -1.62
CA PRO A 37 -13.13 -4.24 -1.09
C PRO A 37 -12.84 -5.58 -1.78
N ASN A 38 -12.98 -6.68 -1.05
CA ASN A 38 -12.81 -8.06 -1.54
C ASN A 38 -11.48 -8.36 -2.26
N TYR A 39 -10.43 -7.56 -2.06
CA TYR A 39 -9.10 -7.76 -2.64
C TYR A 39 -8.52 -9.16 -2.34
N TYR A 40 -8.70 -9.63 -1.10
CA TYR A 40 -8.16 -10.91 -0.62
C TYR A 40 -9.19 -12.05 -0.63
N ILE A 41 -10.26 -11.96 -1.42
CA ILE A 41 -11.40 -12.90 -1.39
C ILE A 41 -11.01 -14.37 -1.62
N ARG A 42 -9.93 -14.63 -2.37
CA ARG A 42 -9.43 -15.98 -2.66
C ARG A 42 -8.43 -16.53 -1.64
N THR A 43 -8.17 -15.78 -0.57
CA THR A 43 -7.25 -16.17 0.51
C THR A 43 -7.98 -16.22 1.84
N PRO A 44 -7.51 -16.97 2.85
CA PRO A 44 -8.15 -17.06 4.17
C PRO A 44 -7.91 -15.80 5.02
N LYS A 45 -7.99 -14.61 4.42
CA LYS A 45 -7.87 -13.32 5.13
C LYS A 45 -9.25 -12.70 5.31
N ARG A 46 -9.60 -12.39 6.57
CA ARG A 46 -10.85 -11.74 6.94
C ARG A 46 -10.56 -10.51 7.79
N PRO A 47 -11.15 -9.34 7.49
CA PRO A 47 -11.98 -9.08 6.30
C PRO A 47 -11.13 -9.09 5.01
N PRO A 48 -11.68 -9.47 3.85
CA PRO A 48 -10.88 -9.65 2.63
C PRO A 48 -10.55 -8.32 1.94
N HIS A 49 -10.23 -7.28 2.70
CA HIS A 49 -10.07 -5.91 2.21
C HIS A 49 -8.61 -5.48 2.24
N ALA A 50 -8.25 -4.60 1.32
CA ALA A 50 -6.94 -3.98 1.28
C ALA A 50 -7.05 -2.45 1.24
N ILE A 51 -5.95 -1.79 1.60
CA ILE A 51 -5.72 -0.37 1.38
C ILE A 51 -4.61 -0.28 0.35
N ARG A 52 -4.85 0.46 -0.74
CA ARG A 52 -3.80 0.89 -1.64
C ARG A 52 -3.07 2.07 -1.03
N MET A 53 -1.75 1.97 -0.94
CA MET A 53 -0.89 3.05 -0.50
C MET A 53 0.04 3.49 -1.64
N ILE A 54 0.33 4.79 -1.72
CA ILE A 54 1.15 5.41 -2.77
C ILE A 54 2.21 6.31 -2.13
N VAL A 55 3.42 6.31 -2.69
CA VAL A 55 4.43 7.35 -2.43
C VAL A 55 4.91 7.96 -3.74
N SER A 56 5.06 9.28 -3.77
CA SER A 56 5.73 9.98 -4.87
C SER A 56 7.25 9.88 -4.70
N LEU A 57 7.94 9.60 -5.79
CA LEU A 57 9.40 9.55 -5.86
C LEU A 57 10.00 10.88 -6.34
N GLN A 58 9.17 11.86 -6.66
CA GLN A 58 9.62 13.20 -7.04
C GLN A 58 10.11 13.95 -5.78
N GLN A 59 11.40 14.26 -5.76
CA GLN A 59 12.04 15.25 -4.90
C GLN A 59 12.71 16.26 -5.81
#